data_AF-A0A0S3KEF4-F1
#
_entry.id   AF-A0A0S3KEF4-F1
#
_cell.length_a   1.000
_cell.length_b   1.000
_cell.length_c   1.000
_cell.angle_alpha   90.00
_cell.angle_beta   90.00
_cell.angle_gamma   90.00
#
_symmetry.space_group_name_H-M   'P 1'
#
loop_
_entity.id
_entity.type
_entity.pdbx_description
1 polymer ?
#
loop_
_entity_poly.entity_id
_entity_poly.type
_entity_poly.pdbx_seq_one_letter_code
_entity_poly.pdbx_strand_id
1 'polypeptide(L)'
;MKIKKQYLEKAVQPKFQIDDLATVSAGYVSGMRNTAVRILAIHDTRAYTVSYMPTNGEQLVVNYKWIVQEEIVDSGKEKLKEGKMVLLNADHSIGMEGAKSVIEASLSTTAYKVEYLTTSSERIKHQGWLIEDDLIELVKE
;
A
#
# COMPACT_ATOMS: atom_id res chain seq x y z
N MET A 1 3.14 10.22 25.51
CA MET A 1 2.04 10.06 24.53
C MET A 1 2.13 8.64 23.99
N LYS A 2 1.17 7.76 24.31
CA LYS A 2 1.23 6.34 23.91
C LYS A 2 0.77 6.24 22.45
N ILE A 3 1.66 5.80 21.57
CA ILE A 3 1.36 5.49 20.18
C ILE A 3 0.22 4.47 20.19
N LYS A 4 -0.95 4.83 19.65
CA LYS A 4 -2.02 3.87 19.40
C LYS A 4 -1.45 2.91 18.36
N LYS A 5 -1.15 1.68 18.78
CA LYS A 5 -0.96 0.57 17.85
C LYS A 5 -2.30 0.40 17.13
N GLN A 6 -2.44 0.98 15.96
CA GLN A 6 -3.66 0.93 15.17
C GLN A 6 -3.81 -0.52 14.73
N TYR A 7 -4.77 -1.22 15.34
CA TYR A 7 -5.06 -2.61 15.01
C TYR A 7 -5.71 -2.62 13.63
N LEU A 8 -4.97 -3.10 12.64
CA LEU A 8 -5.50 -3.37 11.31
C LEU A 8 -6.51 -4.52 11.43
N GLU A 9 -7.68 -4.37 10.80
CA GLU A 9 -8.72 -5.41 10.82
C GLU A 9 -8.21 -6.65 10.07
N LYS A 10 -8.50 -7.85 10.59
CA LYS A 10 -8.13 -9.10 9.92
C LYS A 10 -9.00 -9.28 8.68
N ALA A 11 -8.41 -9.73 7.58
CA ALA A 11 -9.18 -10.04 6.39
C ALA A 11 -10.12 -11.24 6.61
N VAL A 12 -11.36 -11.13 6.13
CA VAL A 12 -12.41 -12.12 6.38
C VAL A 12 -12.26 -13.33 5.44
N GLN A 13 -11.99 -13.10 4.16
CA GLN A 13 -11.81 -14.14 3.14
C GLN A 13 -10.77 -13.71 2.09
N PRO A 14 -9.48 -13.59 2.47
CA PRO A 14 -8.46 -13.14 1.53
C PRO A 14 -8.13 -14.26 0.53
N LYS A 15 -7.94 -13.88 -0.75
CA LYS A 15 -7.52 -14.79 -1.82
C LYS A 15 -6.14 -15.42 -1.55
N PHE A 16 -5.25 -14.71 -0.87
CA PHE A 16 -3.92 -15.20 -0.49
C PHE A 16 -3.76 -15.18 1.04
N GLN A 17 -3.16 -16.21 1.61
CA GLN A 17 -2.83 -16.32 3.03
C GLN A 17 -1.41 -15.80 3.33
N ILE A 18 -1.12 -15.56 4.62
CA ILE A 18 0.25 -15.20 5.04
C ILE A 18 1.18 -16.35 4.64
N ASP A 19 2.37 -15.99 4.16
CA ASP A 19 3.39 -16.87 3.59
C ASP A 19 3.05 -17.50 2.22
N ASP A 20 1.86 -17.27 1.66
CA ASP A 20 1.58 -17.65 0.27
C ASP A 20 2.49 -16.90 -0.70
N LEU A 21 2.75 -17.55 -1.83
CA LEU A 21 3.43 -16.96 -2.98
C LEU A 21 2.40 -16.50 -4.01
N ALA A 22 2.60 -15.29 -4.53
CA ALA A 22 1.77 -14.72 -5.59
C ALA A 22 2.66 -14.06 -6.66
N THR A 23 2.08 -13.78 -7.82
CA THR A 23 2.72 -12.98 -8.87
C THR A 23 2.04 -11.62 -8.95
N VAL A 24 2.84 -10.56 -8.98
CA VAL A 24 2.31 -9.20 -9.17
C VAL A 24 1.85 -9.01 -10.61
N SER A 25 0.57 -8.74 -10.82
CA SER A 25 0.00 -8.43 -12.14
C SER A 25 0.06 -6.92 -12.45
N ALA A 26 0.12 -6.09 -11.41
CA ALA A 26 0.17 -4.63 -11.51
C ALA A 26 1.52 -4.12 -12.03
N GLY A 27 1.47 -3.00 -12.76
CA GLY A 27 2.63 -2.33 -13.35
C GLY A 27 2.79 -0.89 -12.90
N TYR A 28 2.45 -0.57 -11.64
CA TYR A 28 2.51 0.81 -11.12
C TYR A 28 3.94 1.35 -11.05
N VAL A 29 4.90 0.46 -10.77
CA VAL A 29 6.34 0.76 -10.75
C VAL A 29 7.02 -0.08 -11.83
N SER A 30 7.94 0.53 -12.57
CA SER A 30 8.73 -0.18 -13.58
C SER A 30 9.45 -1.37 -12.96
N GLY A 31 9.39 -2.53 -13.62
CA GLY A 31 10.01 -3.77 -13.15
C GLY A 31 9.21 -4.56 -12.11
N MET A 32 8.06 -4.07 -11.66
CA MET A 32 7.24 -4.74 -10.64
C MET A 32 6.38 -5.88 -11.20
N ARG A 33 5.85 -5.72 -12.42
CA ARG A 33 4.97 -6.70 -13.07
C ARG A 33 5.68 -8.04 -13.31
N ASN A 34 4.93 -9.13 -13.15
CA ASN A 34 5.39 -10.51 -13.26
C ASN A 34 6.46 -10.92 -12.23
N THR A 35 6.59 -10.16 -11.13
CA THR A 35 7.53 -10.50 -10.07
C THR A 35 6.86 -11.37 -9.01
N ALA A 36 7.56 -12.40 -8.53
CA ALA A 36 7.10 -13.24 -7.43
C ALA A 36 7.24 -12.51 -6.08
N VAL A 37 6.21 -12.64 -5.25
CA VAL A 37 6.16 -12.03 -3.92
C VAL A 37 5.64 -13.03 -2.88
N ARG A 38 6.03 -12.83 -1.62
CA ARG A 38 5.50 -13.55 -0.44
C ARG A 38 4.62 -12.63 0.39
N ILE A 39 3.46 -13.11 0.83
CA ILE A 39 2.53 -12.34 1.67
C ILE A 39 3.06 -12.25 3.11
N LEU A 40 3.23 -11.04 3.63
CA LEU A 40 3.69 -10.75 5.00
C LEU A 40 2.55 -10.40 5.95
N ALA A 41 1.55 -9.68 5.45
CA ALA A 41 0.39 -9.25 6.24
C ALA A 41 -0.82 -9.03 5.33
N ILE A 42 -2.01 -9.19 5.90
CA ILE A 42 -3.29 -9.15 5.17
C ILE A 42 -4.31 -8.41 6.01
N HIS A 43 -4.96 -7.41 5.43
CA HIS A 43 -5.95 -6.61 6.14
C HIS A 43 -7.09 -6.19 5.22
N ASP A 44 -8.32 -6.33 5.70
CA ASP A 44 -9.45 -5.66 5.07
C ASP A 44 -9.44 -4.20 5.47
N THR A 45 -9.36 -3.33 4.49
CA THR A 45 -9.24 -1.89 4.72
C THR A 45 -9.83 -1.13 3.52
N ARG A 46 -9.72 0.19 3.57
CA ARG A 46 -9.93 1.04 2.41
C ARG A 46 -8.58 1.47 1.87
N ALA A 47 -8.29 1.06 0.64
CA ALA A 47 -7.12 1.50 -0.10
C ALA A 47 -7.44 2.80 -0.84
N TYR A 48 -6.49 3.72 -0.83
CA TYR A 48 -6.60 5.03 -1.44
C TYR A 48 -5.51 5.23 -2.49
N THR A 49 -5.90 5.86 -3.59
CA THR A 49 -4.96 6.51 -4.51
C THR A 49 -4.82 7.97 -4.06
N VAL A 50 -3.59 8.47 -3.95
CA VAL A 50 -3.32 9.83 -3.48
C VAL A 50 -2.32 10.56 -4.37
N SER A 51 -2.48 11.88 -4.48
CA SER A 51 -1.40 12.75 -4.97
C SER A 51 -0.83 13.52 -3.79
N TYR A 52 0.50 13.56 -3.64
CA TYR A 52 1.15 14.16 -2.48
C TYR A 52 2.41 14.94 -2.82
N MET A 53 2.64 16.00 -2.05
CA MET A 53 3.90 16.77 -2.11
C MET A 53 4.88 16.21 -1.08
N PRO A 54 5.99 15.59 -1.50
CA PRO A 54 7.00 15.07 -0.59
C PRO A 54 7.56 16.14 0.36
N THR A 55 7.79 15.79 1.61
CA THR A 55 8.29 16.72 2.64
C THR A 55 9.75 17.13 2.45
N ASN A 56 10.49 16.41 1.62
CA ASN A 56 11.89 16.66 1.25
C ASN A 56 12.06 17.66 0.10
N GLY A 57 10.96 18.18 -0.47
CA GLY A 57 10.99 19.15 -1.57
C GLY A 57 11.15 18.53 -2.97
N GLU A 58 11.04 17.21 -3.08
CA GLU A 58 10.95 16.53 -4.38
C GLU A 58 9.67 16.89 -5.14
N GLN A 59 9.59 16.45 -6.40
CA GLN A 59 8.45 16.73 -7.26
C GLN A 59 7.16 16.10 -6.72
N LEU A 60 6.02 16.73 -7.05
CA LEU A 60 4.69 16.21 -6.77
C LEU A 60 4.56 14.76 -7.30
N VAL A 61 4.16 13.85 -6.42
CA VAL A 61 3.83 12.48 -6.80
C VAL A 61 2.32 12.43 -7.08
N VAL A 62 1.94 11.96 -8.26
CA VAL A 62 0.55 11.90 -8.71
C VAL A 62 0.03 10.47 -8.73
N ASN A 63 -1.19 10.27 -8.25
CA ASN A 63 -1.89 8.97 -8.27
C ASN A 63 -1.09 7.81 -7.67
N TYR A 64 -0.38 8.04 -6.57
CA TYR A 64 0.35 7.01 -5.84
C TYR A 64 -0.61 5.94 -5.32
N LYS A 65 -0.23 4.67 -5.53
CA LYS A 65 -0.93 3.49 -5.06
C LYS A 65 0.01 2.61 -4.23
N TRP A 66 -0.38 2.11 -3.07
CA TRP A 66 -1.62 2.38 -2.31
C TRP A 66 -1.27 2.91 -0.92
N ILE A 67 -2.16 3.75 -0.37
CA ILE A 67 -2.20 4.13 1.05
C ILE A 67 -3.44 3.49 1.67
N VAL A 68 -3.31 2.85 2.83
CA VAL A 68 -4.48 2.29 3.53
C VAL A 68 -5.06 3.29 4.54
N GLN A 69 -6.33 3.11 4.93
CA GLN A 69 -7.04 3.99 5.88
C GLN A 69 -6.22 4.30 7.13
N GLU A 70 -5.54 3.29 7.67
CA GLU A 70 -4.76 3.36 8.91
C GLU A 70 -3.45 4.15 8.78
N GLU A 71 -3.02 4.43 7.55
CA GLU A 71 -1.83 5.24 7.24
C GLU A 71 -2.15 6.71 7.03
N ILE A 72 -3.40 7.11 7.25
CA ILE A 72 -3.85 8.50 7.14
C ILE A 72 -4.13 9.04 8.55
N VAL A 73 -3.50 10.17 8.87
CA VAL A 73 -3.62 10.81 10.18
C VAL A 73 -5.09 11.14 10.48
N ASP A 74 -5.56 10.73 11.66
CA ASP A 74 -6.92 10.99 12.17
C ASP A 74 -8.05 10.59 11.21
N SER A 75 -7.84 9.58 10.37
CA SER A 75 -8.81 9.15 9.35
C SER A 75 -10.07 8.50 9.93
N GLY A 76 -10.00 7.94 11.14
CA GLY A 76 -11.08 7.16 11.74
C GLY A 76 -11.44 5.94 10.89
N LYS A 77 -12.72 5.50 10.94
CA LYS A 77 -13.23 4.38 10.13
C LYS A 77 -14.03 4.82 8.90
N GLU A 78 -14.40 6.10 8.83
CA GLU A 78 -15.26 6.60 7.76
C GLU A 78 -14.51 6.77 6.45
N LYS A 79 -15.25 6.68 5.34
CA LYS A 79 -14.72 6.93 4.00
C LYS A 79 -14.26 8.38 3.86
N LEU A 80 -13.01 8.56 3.46
CA LEU A 80 -12.51 9.86 3.05
C LEU A 80 -13.03 10.17 1.63
N LYS A 81 -13.56 11.37 1.44
CA LYS A 81 -14.09 11.82 0.15
C LYS A 81 -12.95 12.14 -0.81
N GLU A 82 -13.19 11.92 -2.10
CA GLU A 82 -12.35 12.43 -3.18
C GLU A 82 -12.19 13.96 -3.06
N GLY A 83 -10.99 14.46 -3.35
CA GLY A 83 -10.60 15.86 -3.16
C GLY A 83 -10.31 16.26 -1.72
N LYS A 84 -10.52 15.39 -0.72
CA LYS A 84 -10.17 15.70 0.67
C LYS A 84 -8.66 15.80 0.83
N MET A 85 -8.19 16.88 1.45
CA MET A 85 -6.80 17.01 1.89
C MET A 85 -6.57 16.23 3.20
N VAL A 86 -5.48 15.49 3.26
CA VAL A 86 -5.07 14.67 4.40
C VAL A 86 -3.56 14.76 4.64
N LEU A 87 -3.12 14.30 5.82
CA LEU A 87 -1.71 14.06 6.12
C LEU A 87 -1.46 12.55 6.17
N LEU A 88 -0.34 12.12 5.59
CA LEU A 88 0.07 10.73 5.61
C LEU A 88 0.94 10.43 6.83
N ASN A 89 0.75 9.23 7.40
CA ASN A 89 1.62 8.60 8.37
C ASN A 89 2.31 7.35 7.77
N ALA A 90 2.21 7.16 6.45
CA ALA A 90 2.94 6.14 5.71
C ALA A 90 4.41 6.55 5.49
N ASP A 91 5.30 5.57 5.51
CA ASP A 91 6.75 5.73 5.29
C ASP A 91 7.24 4.95 4.06
N HIS A 92 6.38 4.80 3.03
CA HIS A 92 6.66 3.92 1.88
C HIS A 92 7.85 4.38 1.03
N SER A 93 8.12 5.68 1.04
CA SER A 93 9.26 6.33 0.41
C SER A 93 9.74 7.49 1.27
N ILE A 94 11.00 7.88 1.08
CA ILE A 94 11.54 9.11 1.68
C ILE A 94 10.62 10.29 1.30
N GLY A 95 10.30 11.13 2.28
CA GLY A 95 9.45 12.31 2.09
C GLY A 95 7.94 12.05 2.14
N MET A 96 7.47 10.81 2.30
CA MET A 96 6.03 10.50 2.37
C MET A 96 5.43 10.79 3.75
N GLU A 97 6.14 10.47 4.84
CA GLU A 97 5.65 10.70 6.19
C GLU A 97 5.43 12.20 6.42
N GLY A 98 4.22 12.56 6.88
CA GLY A 98 3.81 13.96 7.07
C GLY A 98 3.46 14.70 5.78
N ALA A 99 3.50 14.06 4.61
CA ALA A 99 3.18 14.70 3.34
C ALA A 99 1.71 15.13 3.27
N LYS A 100 1.48 16.35 2.79
CA LYS A 100 0.15 16.85 2.44
C LYS A 100 -0.30 16.17 1.15
N SER A 101 -1.47 15.55 1.22
CA SER A 101 -1.98 14.69 0.15
C SER A 101 -3.44 14.96 -0.16
N VAL A 102 -3.84 14.70 -1.39
CA VAL A 102 -5.23 14.74 -1.85
C VAL A 102 -5.68 13.31 -2.11
N ILE A 103 -6.87 12.97 -1.63
CA ILE A 103 -7.53 11.70 -1.96
C ILE A 103 -8.05 11.76 -3.39
N GLU A 104 -7.54 10.91 -4.28
CA GLU A 104 -7.96 10.82 -5.69
C GLU A 104 -9.06 9.79 -5.87
N ALA A 105 -8.92 8.62 -5.25
CA ALA A 105 -9.90 7.55 -5.33
C ALA A 105 -9.80 6.62 -4.13
N SER A 106 -10.82 5.81 -3.91
CA SER A 106 -10.83 4.81 -2.83
C SER A 106 -11.61 3.57 -3.18
N LEU A 107 -11.15 2.44 -2.64
CA LEU A 107 -11.76 1.12 -2.80
C LEU A 107 -11.70 0.38 -1.46
N SER A 108 -12.80 -0.25 -1.06
CA SER A 108 -12.78 -1.23 0.03
C SER A 108 -12.35 -2.58 -0.52
N THR A 109 -11.25 -3.12 0.00
CA THR A 109 -10.59 -4.32 -0.53
C THR A 109 -9.71 -4.95 0.55
N THR A 110 -9.27 -6.17 0.32
CA THR A 110 -8.12 -6.73 1.04
C THR A 110 -6.83 -6.12 0.51
N ALA A 111 -6.01 -5.61 1.42
CA ALA A 111 -4.66 -5.10 1.17
C ALA A 111 -3.61 -6.08 1.71
N TYR A 112 -2.56 -6.27 0.92
CA TYR A 112 -1.49 -7.22 1.14
C TYR A 112 -0.17 -6.47 1.29
N LYS A 113 0.52 -6.70 2.40
CA LYS A 113 1.93 -6.33 2.54
C LYS A 113 2.76 -7.48 2.02
N VAL A 114 3.71 -7.20 1.14
CA VAL A 114 4.45 -8.24 0.44
C VAL A 114 5.97 -8.10 0.58
N GLU A 115 6.67 -9.22 0.47
CA GLU A 115 8.12 -9.29 0.28
C GLU A 115 8.42 -9.72 -1.16
N TYR A 116 9.25 -8.96 -1.88
CA TYR A 116 9.69 -9.32 -3.22
C TYR A 116 10.79 -10.38 -3.18
N LEU A 117 10.62 -11.43 -3.98
CA LEU A 117 11.56 -12.54 -4.09
C LEU A 117 12.51 -12.33 -5.28
N THR A 118 13.24 -11.22 -5.30
CA THR A 118 14.25 -10.95 -6.35
C THR A 118 15.59 -11.58 -6.00
N THR A 119 16.37 -11.96 -7.01
CA THR A 119 17.72 -12.53 -6.87
C THR A 119 18.81 -11.47 -6.67
N SER A 120 18.51 -10.18 -6.91
CA SER A 120 19.44 -9.08 -6.67
C SER A 120 19.43 -8.66 -5.20
N SER A 121 20.63 -8.43 -4.66
CA SER A 121 20.89 -8.03 -3.26
C SER A 121 20.34 -6.66 -2.88
N GLU A 122 19.86 -5.87 -3.84
CA GLU A 122 19.06 -4.69 -3.60
C GLU A 122 17.65 -5.13 -3.21
N ARG A 123 17.51 -5.62 -1.99
CA ARG A 123 16.22 -5.82 -1.33
C ARG A 123 15.53 -4.48 -1.28
N ILE A 124 14.79 -4.14 -2.33
CA ILE A 124 13.85 -3.04 -2.31
C ILE A 124 12.79 -3.46 -1.30
N LYS A 125 12.98 -3.00 -0.06
CA LYS A 125 11.94 -3.06 0.97
C LYS A 125 10.88 -2.08 0.52
N HIS A 126 10.04 -2.47 -0.44
CA HIS A 126 8.82 -1.73 -0.71
C HIS A 126 7.95 -1.87 0.54
N GLN A 127 8.04 -0.84 1.38
CA GLN A 127 7.15 -0.60 2.49
C GLN A 127 5.88 -0.08 1.82
N GLY A 128 4.86 -0.91 1.62
CA GLY A 128 3.64 -0.46 0.96
C GLY A 128 2.81 -1.61 0.41
N TRP A 129 1.58 -1.28 0.04
CA TRP A 129 0.52 -2.26 -0.14
C TRP A 129 0.26 -2.58 -1.61
N LEU A 130 -0.09 -3.84 -1.85
CA LEU A 130 -0.83 -4.30 -3.02
C LEU A 130 -2.27 -4.58 -2.63
N ILE A 131 -3.21 -4.48 -3.57
CA ILE A 131 -4.58 -4.95 -3.36
C ILE A 131 -4.80 -6.31 -4.01
N GLU A 132 -5.90 -6.98 -3.69
CA GLU A 132 -6.21 -8.32 -4.21
C GLU A 132 -6.14 -8.44 -5.73
N ASP A 133 -6.59 -7.40 -6.45
CA ASP A 133 -6.57 -7.36 -7.92
C ASP A 133 -5.16 -7.16 -8.51
N ASP A 134 -4.20 -6.67 -7.71
CA ASP A 134 -2.80 -6.51 -8.13
C ASP A 134 -2.03 -7.85 -8.11
N LEU A 135 -2.66 -8.92 -7.61
CA LEU A 135 -2.05 -10.23 -7.38
C LEU A 135 -2.80 -11.35 -8.10
N ILE A 136 -2.03 -12.20 -8.76
CA ILE A 136 -2.51 -13.47 -9.34
C ILE A 136 -1.78 -14.64 -8.69
N GLU A 137 -2.34 -15.84 -8.85
CA GLU A 137 -1.67 -17.08 -8.43
C GLU A 137 -0.27 -17.15 -9.05
N LEU A 138 0.68 -17.70 -8.28
CA LEU A 138 2.07 -17.79 -8.73
C LEU A 138 2.14 -18.52 -10.08
N VAL A 139 2.61 -17.82 -11.10
CA VAL A 139 2.86 -18.43 -12.40
C VAL A 139 4.15 -19.22 -12.29
N LYS A 140 4.05 -20.55 -12.38
CA LYS A 140 5.21 -21.43 -12.51
C LYS A 140 5.64 -21.40 -13.97
N GLU A 141 6.88 -20.96 -14.22
CA GLU A 141 7.53 -21.11 -15.53
C GLU A 141 7.70 -22.59 -15.91
#